data_AF-A0A127JQR2-F1
#
_entry.id   AF-A0A127JQR2-F1
#
_cell.length_a   1.000
_cell.length_b   1.000
_cell.length_c   1.000
_cell.angle_alpha   90.00
_cell.angle_beta   90.00
_cell.angle_gamma   90.00
#
_symmetry.space_group_name_H-M   'P 1'
#
loop_
_entity.id
_entity.type
_entity.pdbx_description
1 polymer ?
#
loop_
_entity_poly.entity_id
_entity_poly.type
_entity_poly.pdbx_seq_one_letter_code
_entity_poly.pdbx_strand_id
1 'polypeptide(L)'
;MMSTARTRFTCLASLAACLAGCVGPTLQSAYQFQQHPGVAMEVWWQYSPDGVAYTVSNLVNRGSVDKCAWTDQQPSRVLRAGETWTVSQVQGPGNVGVSNVMSFDPSCVNAKRDYGRR
;
A
#
# COMPACT_ATOMS: atom_id res chain seq x y z
N MET A 1 -32.40 -61.68 16.86
CA MET A 1 -33.31 -61.03 15.90
C MET A 1 -32.88 -59.58 15.73
N MET A 2 -32.72 -59.15 14.49
CA MET A 2 -32.41 -57.77 14.05
C MET A 2 -33.50 -56.77 14.47
N SER A 3 -33.14 -55.50 14.74
CA SER A 3 -33.62 -54.35 13.94
C SER A 3 -33.06 -52.99 14.43
N THR A 4 -32.20 -52.43 13.58
CA THR A 4 -32.04 -51.05 13.06
C THR A 4 -32.58 -49.78 13.76
N ALA A 5 -31.67 -48.79 13.79
CA ALA A 5 -31.82 -47.35 13.46
C ALA A 5 -32.30 -46.34 14.53
N ARG A 6 -31.41 -45.37 14.84
CA ARG A 6 -31.52 -44.00 14.29
C ARG A 6 -30.25 -43.18 14.54
N THR A 7 -29.49 -42.99 13.47
CA THR A 7 -28.54 -41.90 13.25
C THR A 7 -29.29 -40.56 13.24
N ARG A 8 -28.67 -39.51 13.80
CA ARG A 8 -28.70 -38.07 13.41
C ARG A 8 -28.80 -37.16 14.63
N PHE A 9 -28.28 -35.94 14.46
CA PHE A 9 -28.12 -34.85 15.44
C PHE A 9 -26.90 -35.07 16.33
N THR A 10 -25.76 -34.40 16.16
CA THR A 10 -25.63 -32.94 16.13
C THR A 10 -24.27 -32.57 15.52
N CYS A 11 -24.19 -32.48 14.19
CA CYS A 11 -22.97 -32.09 13.44
C CYS A 11 -23.02 -30.59 13.05
N LEU A 12 -23.59 -29.74 13.91
CA LEU A 12 -23.93 -28.35 13.56
C LEU A 12 -23.27 -27.29 14.47
N ALA A 13 -22.38 -27.68 15.39
CA ALA A 13 -21.72 -26.74 16.31
C ALA A 13 -20.31 -26.31 15.89
N SER A 14 -19.79 -26.74 14.73
CA SER A 14 -18.40 -26.47 14.31
C SER A 14 -18.28 -25.53 13.12
N LEU A 15 -19.38 -25.02 12.57
CA LEU A 15 -19.39 -24.17 11.37
C LEU A 15 -19.49 -22.66 11.67
N ALA A 16 -19.50 -22.26 12.94
CA ALA A 16 -19.61 -20.85 13.35
C ALA A 16 -18.27 -20.16 13.66
N ALA A 17 -17.12 -20.80 13.41
CA ALA A 17 -15.81 -20.30 13.88
C ALA A 17 -14.90 -19.68 12.79
N CYS A 18 -15.30 -19.60 11.52
CA CYS A 18 -14.41 -19.13 10.44
C CYS A 18 -14.91 -17.94 9.61
N LEU A 19 -16.00 -17.28 10.00
CA LEU A 19 -16.50 -16.07 9.31
C LEU A 19 -16.14 -14.76 10.00
N ALA A 20 -15.20 -14.78 10.95
CA ALA A 20 -14.45 -13.58 11.30
C ALA A 20 -13.51 -13.27 10.15
N GLY A 21 -14.06 -12.70 9.07
CA GLY A 21 -13.31 -12.28 7.89
C GLY A 21 -12.19 -11.37 8.34
N CYS A 22 -10.95 -11.73 8.01
CA CYS A 22 -9.85 -10.78 8.02
C CYS A 22 -10.17 -9.74 6.95
N VAL A 23 -10.93 -8.70 7.30
CA VAL A 23 -11.14 -7.53 6.45
C VAL A 23 -9.85 -6.72 6.49
N GLY A 24 -8.83 -7.23 5.79
CA GLY A 24 -7.56 -6.56 5.60
C GLY A 24 -7.69 -5.44 4.58
N PRO A 25 -6.69 -4.54 4.51
CA PRO A 25 -6.63 -3.54 3.45
C PRO A 25 -6.59 -4.24 2.08
N THR A 26 -7.30 -3.67 1.11
CA THR A 26 -7.38 -4.22 -0.27
C THR A 26 -6.71 -3.27 -1.26
N LEU A 27 -5.80 -3.79 -2.08
CA LEU A 27 -5.12 -2.99 -3.10
C LEU A 27 -6.12 -2.67 -4.22
N GLN A 28 -6.35 -1.37 -4.47
CA GLN A 28 -7.23 -0.90 -5.54
C GLN A 28 -6.47 -0.73 -6.85
N SER A 29 -5.31 -0.05 -6.82
CA SER A 29 -4.52 0.23 -8.02
C SER A 29 -3.04 0.43 -7.68
N ALA A 30 -2.17 0.20 -8.66
CA ALA A 30 -0.74 0.46 -8.55
C ALA A 30 -0.22 1.12 -9.84
N TYR A 31 0.58 2.17 -9.69
CA TYR A 31 1.17 2.95 -10.78
C TYR A 31 2.68 2.86 -10.69
N GLN A 32 3.33 2.26 -11.68
CA GLN A 32 4.79 2.17 -11.72
C GLN A 32 5.40 3.42 -12.34
N PHE A 33 6.50 3.88 -11.76
CA PHE A 33 7.30 4.96 -12.34
C PHE A 33 8.29 4.36 -13.33
N GLN A 34 8.00 4.47 -14.63
CA GLN A 34 8.79 3.80 -15.69
C GLN A 34 10.31 4.09 -15.63
N GLN A 35 10.69 5.32 -15.27
CA GLN A 35 12.10 5.74 -15.14
C GLN A 35 12.74 5.28 -13.82
N HIS A 36 11.95 4.74 -12.88
CA HIS A 36 12.39 4.25 -11.57
C HIS A 36 11.84 2.84 -11.32
N PRO A 37 12.43 1.81 -11.96
CA PRO A 37 11.99 0.43 -11.79
C PRO A 37 11.97 0.01 -10.32
N GLY A 38 10.89 -0.67 -9.92
CA GLY A 38 10.66 -1.10 -8.54
C GLY A 38 9.98 -0.05 -7.66
N VAL A 39 9.82 1.19 -8.11
CA VAL A 39 9.05 2.21 -7.40
C VAL A 39 7.62 2.26 -7.95
N ALA A 40 6.63 2.25 -7.06
CA ALA A 40 5.23 2.36 -7.43
C ALA A 40 4.44 3.19 -6.43
N MET A 41 3.42 3.89 -6.92
CA MET A 41 2.36 4.46 -6.09
C MET A 41 1.21 3.45 -6.02
N GLU A 42 0.83 3.03 -4.82
CA GLU A 42 -0.25 2.09 -4.57
C GLU A 42 -1.41 2.75 -3.84
N VAL A 43 -2.62 2.54 -4.32
CA VAL A 43 -3.84 3.02 -3.69
C VAL A 43 -4.55 1.82 -3.05
N TRP A 44 -4.83 1.91 -1.76
CA TRP A 44 -5.42 0.86 -0.95
C TRP A 44 -6.73 1.34 -0.33
N TRP A 45 -7.74 0.47 -0.27
CA TRP A 45 -8.88 0.65 0.61
C TRP A 45 -8.55 0.15 2.01
N GLN A 46 -8.76 1.02 2.99
CA GLN A 46 -8.71 0.68 4.40
C GLN A 46 -10.10 0.89 5.01
N TYR A 47 -10.46 -0.02 5.92
CA TYR A 47 -11.71 0.09 6.66
C TYR A 47 -11.38 0.57 8.07
N SER A 48 -12.04 1.63 8.52
CA SER A 48 -12.00 2.03 9.93
C SER A 48 -12.91 1.13 10.77
N PRO A 49 -12.70 1.07 12.10
CA PRO A 49 -13.50 0.24 13.01
C PRO A 49 -15.01 0.55 12.99
N ASP A 50 -15.40 1.73 12.51
CA ASP A 50 -16.80 2.15 12.30
C ASP A 50 -17.41 1.64 10.98
N GLY A 51 -16.66 0.88 10.18
CA GLY A 51 -17.09 0.31 8.90
C GLY A 51 -16.97 1.27 7.71
N VAL A 52 -16.43 2.48 7.91
CA VAL A 52 -16.23 3.44 6.82
C VAL A 52 -14.97 3.06 6.01
N ALA A 53 -15.11 2.97 4.70
CA ALA A 53 -13.99 2.73 3.80
C ALA A 53 -13.32 4.06 3.40
N TYR A 54 -12.00 4.12 3.46
CA TYR A 54 -11.21 5.26 2.99
C TYR A 54 -10.02 4.79 2.17
N THR A 55 -9.56 5.63 1.23
CA THR A 55 -8.40 5.35 0.40
C THR A 55 -7.13 5.88 1.04
N VAL A 56 -6.08 5.07 1.03
CA VAL A 56 -4.71 5.46 1.38
C VAL A 56 -3.81 5.25 0.18
N SER A 57 -3.00 6.26 -0.15
CA SER A 57 -1.95 6.14 -1.15
C SER A 57 -0.59 5.93 -0.47
N ASN A 58 0.13 4.92 -0.92
CA ASN A 58 1.46 4.55 -0.47
C ASN A 58 2.44 4.71 -1.63
N LEU A 59 3.61 5.25 -1.36
CA LEU A 59 4.75 5.16 -2.26
C LEU A 59 5.65 4.04 -1.79
N VAL A 60 5.86 3.05 -2.65
CA VAL A 60 6.59 1.82 -2.32
C VAL A 60 7.84 1.74 -3.17
N ASN A 61 8.98 1.46 -2.56
CA ASN A 61 10.23 1.14 -3.25
C ASN A 61 10.54 -0.34 -3.04
N ARG A 62 10.12 -1.19 -3.97
CA ARG A 62 10.50 -2.61 -4.03
C ARG A 62 11.80 -2.85 -4.79
N GLY A 63 12.48 -1.78 -5.22
CA GLY A 63 13.79 -1.86 -5.85
C GLY A 63 14.91 -2.09 -4.84
N SER A 64 16.14 -2.19 -5.35
CA SER A 64 17.35 -2.38 -4.56
C SER A 64 18.12 -1.07 -4.29
N VAL A 65 17.61 0.07 -4.74
CA VAL A 65 18.29 1.36 -4.69
C VAL A 65 17.39 2.40 -4.03
N ASP A 66 17.97 3.17 -3.11
CA ASP A 66 17.30 4.29 -2.47
C ASP A 66 16.90 5.36 -3.48
N LYS A 67 15.73 5.96 -3.25
CA LYS A 67 15.17 6.99 -4.11
C LYS A 67 14.86 8.24 -3.32
N CYS A 68 15.00 9.38 -3.97
CA CYS A 68 14.39 10.60 -3.49
C CYS A 68 12.94 10.62 -3.95
N ALA A 69 12.02 10.92 -3.03
CA ALA A 69 10.60 11.00 -3.31
C ALA A 69 9.96 12.20 -2.62
N TRP A 70 8.93 12.75 -3.25
CA TRP A 70 8.11 13.83 -2.69
C TRP A 70 6.72 13.85 -3.30
N THR A 71 5.81 14.54 -2.62
CA THR A 71 4.50 14.88 -3.17
C THR A 71 4.29 16.39 -3.14
N ASP A 72 3.16 16.83 -3.69
CA ASP A 72 2.63 18.19 -3.57
C ASP A 72 2.34 18.56 -2.10
N GLN A 73 1.79 17.63 -1.32
CA GLN A 73 1.37 17.86 0.06
C GLN A 73 2.42 17.55 1.13
N GLN A 74 3.43 16.72 0.81
CA GLN A 74 4.43 16.26 1.77
C GLN A 74 5.87 16.68 1.38
N PRO A 75 6.75 16.90 2.36
CA PRO A 75 8.16 17.23 2.08
C PRO A 75 8.89 16.10 1.36
N SER A 76 10.02 16.43 0.74
CA SER A 76 10.91 15.44 0.14
C SER A 76 11.62 14.62 1.21
N ARG A 77 11.83 13.33 0.90
CA ARG A 77 12.63 12.43 1.74
C ARG A 77 13.23 11.30 0.92
N VAL A 78 14.21 10.62 1.51
CA VAL A 78 14.69 9.34 1.00
C VAL A 78 13.63 8.27 1.27
N LEU A 79 13.30 7.52 0.23
CA LEU A 79 12.53 6.29 0.25
C LEU A 79 13.51 5.13 0.04
N ARG A 80 13.82 4.44 1.13
CA ARG A 80 14.84 3.38 1.13
C ARG A 80 14.39 2.16 0.33
N ALA A 81 15.35 1.35 -0.12
CA ALA A 81 15.05 0.05 -0.71
C ALA A 81 14.21 -0.82 0.27
N GLY A 82 13.12 -1.40 -0.24
CA GLY A 82 12.15 -2.18 0.54
C GLY A 82 11.16 -1.34 1.35
N GLU A 83 11.25 -0.01 1.34
CA GLU A 83 10.43 0.86 2.17
C GLU A 83 9.06 1.16 1.54
N THR A 84 8.05 1.29 2.40
CA THR A 84 6.73 1.85 2.07
C THR A 84 6.55 3.14 2.85
N TRP A 85 6.24 4.23 2.15
CA TRP A 85 5.90 5.51 2.73
C TRP A 85 4.45 5.85 2.43
N THR A 86 3.65 6.01 3.49
CA THR A 86 2.27 6.47 3.35
C THR A 86 2.26 7.97 3.02
N VAL A 87 1.83 8.28 1.81
CA VAL A 87 1.74 9.66 1.29
C VAL A 87 0.33 10.25 1.40
N SER A 88 -0.63 9.45 1.89
CA SER A 88 -2.05 9.83 2.05
C SER A 88 -2.66 10.33 0.72
N GLN A 89 -3.86 10.94 0.69
CA GLN A 89 -4.70 11.13 -0.52
C GLN A 89 -4.09 12.01 -1.63
N VAL A 90 -3.03 11.51 -2.30
CA VAL A 90 -2.50 12.06 -3.54
C VAL A 90 -3.46 11.66 -4.67
N GLN A 91 -3.90 12.64 -5.45
CA GLN A 91 -4.92 12.45 -6.50
C GLN A 91 -4.48 11.53 -7.64
N GLY A 92 -3.18 11.35 -7.85
CA GLY A 92 -2.64 10.52 -8.92
C GLY A 92 -1.11 10.56 -8.99
N PRO A 93 -0.49 9.67 -9.80
CA PRO A 93 0.97 9.56 -9.88
C PRO A 93 1.65 10.82 -10.43
N GLY A 94 0.93 11.70 -11.14
CA GLY A 94 1.45 12.97 -11.64
C GLY A 94 1.83 13.99 -10.55
N ASN A 95 1.30 13.82 -9.34
CA ASN A 95 1.61 14.68 -8.17
C ASN A 95 2.73 14.10 -7.30
N VAL A 96 3.39 13.05 -7.76
CA VAL A 96 4.50 12.40 -7.08
C VAL A 96 5.75 12.57 -7.93
N GLY A 97 6.80 13.12 -7.33
CA GLY A 97 8.12 13.13 -7.94
C GLY A 97 9.01 12.05 -7.33
N VAL A 98 9.77 11.39 -8.19
CA VAL A 98 10.75 10.36 -7.83
C VAL A 98 12.04 10.67 -8.55
N SER A 99 13.18 10.45 -7.89
CA SER A 99 14.52 10.54 -8.48
C SER A 99 15.46 9.55 -7.80
N ASN A 100 16.62 9.32 -8.40
CA ASN A 100 17.70 8.62 -7.69
C ASN A 100 18.27 9.53 -6.59
N VAL A 101 18.69 8.92 -5.48
CA VAL A 101 19.46 9.66 -4.47
C VAL A 101 20.79 10.08 -5.09
N MET A 102 21.10 11.38 -5.02
CA MET A 102 22.36 11.94 -5.47
C MET A 102 23.30 12.05 -4.27
N SER A 103 24.59 11.78 -4.44
CA SER A 103 25.58 11.85 -3.34
C SER A 103 25.66 13.25 -2.70
N PHE A 104 25.36 14.30 -3.46
CA PHE A 104 25.34 15.69 -2.99
C PHE A 104 23.97 16.16 -2.47
N ASP A 105 22.92 15.34 -2.57
CA ASP A 105 21.58 15.67 -2.10
C ASP A 105 20.89 14.48 -1.43
N PRO A 106 21.43 13.97 -0.30
CA PRO A 106 20.82 12.88 0.44
C PRO A 106 19.52 13.28 1.15
N SER A 107 19.19 14.57 1.23
CA SER A 107 17.92 15.06 1.78
C SER A 107 16.84 15.29 0.73
N CYS A 108 17.16 15.11 -0.55
CA CYS A 108 16.24 15.23 -1.69
C CYS A 108 15.69 16.63 -1.93
N VAL A 109 16.26 17.65 -1.27
CA VAL A 109 15.77 19.03 -1.32
C VAL A 109 16.07 19.65 -2.69
N ASN A 110 17.28 19.42 -3.21
CA ASN A 110 17.67 19.93 -4.53
C ASN A 110 16.92 19.19 -5.64
N ALA A 111 16.81 17.86 -5.54
CA ALA A 111 16.06 17.03 -6.48
C ALA A 111 14.60 17.49 -6.63
N LYS A 112 13.91 17.78 -5.51
CA LYS A 112 12.54 18.31 -5.53
C LYS A 112 12.47 19.70 -6.19
N ARG A 113 13.40 20.59 -5.84
CA ARG A 113 13.44 21.95 -6.40
C ARG A 113 13.64 21.95 -7.92
N ASP A 114 14.51 21.07 -8.42
CA ASP A 114 14.83 21.00 -9.83
C ASP A 114 13.73 20.32 -10.66
N TYR A 115 12.92 19.45 -10.04
CA TYR A 115 11.74 18.85 -10.66
C TYR A 115 10.68 19.89 -11.01
N GLY A 116 10.37 20.83 -10.10
CA GLY A 116 9.36 21.87 -10.35
C GLY A 116 9.74 22.94 -11.39
N ARG A 117 10.96 22.86 -11.94
CA ARG A 117 11.45 23.74 -13.01
C ARG A 117 11.36 23.10 -14.41
N ARG A 118 10.96 21.84 -14.50
CA ARG A 118 10.78 21.09 -15.75
C ARG A 118 9.31 21.09 -16.14
#